data_AF-A0A3D3BIM0-F1
#
_entry.id   AF-A0A3D3BIM0-F1
#
_cell.length_a   1.000
_cell.length_b   1.000
_cell.length_c   1.000
_cell.angle_alpha   90.00
_cell.angle_beta   90.00
_cell.angle_gamma   90.00
#
_symmetry.space_group_name_H-M   'P 1'
#
loop_
_entity.id
_entity.type
_entity.pdbx_description
1 polymer ?
#
loop_
_entity_poly.entity_id
_entity_poly.type
_entity_poly.pdbx_seq_one_letter_code
_entity_poly.pdbx_strand_id
1 'polypeptide(L)'
;MIDVRLLRPLAKAIGARRETQRHLDRLTRQIAARAARQATTVKVRSRVRRRSSPRLHHRELVDRLAFERWVELDTIACRLAMQEQVIGELQYNDREPVLNPAI
;
A
#
# COMPACT_ATOMS: atom_id res chain seq x y z
N MET A 1 -27.89 31.90 -13.42
CA MET A 1 -27.34 31.15 -14.57
C MET A 1 -26.13 30.38 -14.08
N ILE A 2 -26.19 29.04 -14.05
CA ILE A 2 -25.02 28.22 -13.70
C ILE A 2 -24.04 28.30 -14.86
N ASP A 3 -22.83 28.75 -14.58
CA ASP A 3 -21.82 29.07 -15.58
C ASP A 3 -21.43 27.82 -16.38
N VAL A 4 -21.86 27.75 -17.64
CA VAL A 4 -21.65 26.62 -18.56
C VAL A 4 -20.15 26.33 -18.75
N ARG A 5 -19.29 27.33 -18.48
CA ARG A 5 -17.83 27.20 -18.50
C ARG A 5 -17.28 26.26 -17.41
N LEU A 6 -17.97 26.11 -16.28
CA LEU A 6 -17.58 25.20 -15.18
C LEU A 6 -18.11 23.76 -15.36
N LEU A 7 -19.16 23.56 -16.16
CA LEU A 7 -19.77 22.25 -16.38
C LEU A 7 -18.87 21.28 -17.18
N ARG A 8 -18.13 21.77 -18.17
CA ARG A 8 -17.22 20.93 -18.99
C ARG A 8 -16.03 20.40 -18.18
N PRO A 9 -15.30 21.22 -17.40
CA PRO A 9 -14.25 20.75 -16.50
C PRO A 9 -14.78 19.77 -15.44
N LEU A 10 -15.96 20.04 -14.87
CA LEU A 10 -16.59 19.17 -13.88
C LEU A 10 -16.93 17.79 -14.45
N ALA A 11 -17.54 17.74 -15.63
CA ALA A 11 -17.87 16.47 -16.30
C ALA A 11 -16.60 15.65 -16.61
N LYS A 12 -15.52 16.32 -17.03
CA LYS A 12 -14.22 15.68 -17.27
C LYS A 12 -13.61 15.12 -15.98
N ALA A 13 -13.66 15.87 -14.88
CA ALA A 13 -13.17 15.42 -13.59
C ALA A 13 -13.96 14.21 -13.04
N ILE A 14 -15.29 14.22 -13.21
CA ILE A 14 -16.15 13.07 -12.84
C ILE A 14 -15.81 11.84 -13.70
N GLY A 15 -15.59 12.02 -15.00
CA GLY A 15 -15.15 10.97 -15.91
C GLY A 15 -13.82 10.33 -15.48
N ALA A 16 -12.81 11.17 -15.23
CA ALA A 16 -11.50 10.72 -14.76
C ALA A 16 -11.60 9.95 -13.43
N ARG A 17 -12.38 10.45 -12.47
CA ARG A 17 -12.62 9.75 -11.20
C ARG A 17 -13.21 8.36 -11.39
N ARG A 18 -14.22 8.22 -12.26
CA ARG A 18 -14.85 6.92 -12.55
C ARG A 18 -13.88 5.95 -13.22
N GLU A 19 -13.01 6.45 -14.08
CA GLU A 19 -11.98 5.64 -14.73
C GLU A 19 -10.94 5.13 -13.72
N THR A 20 -10.47 6.00 -12.82
CA THR A 20 -9.59 5.60 -11.71
C THR A 20 -10.23 4.56 -10.81
N GLN A 21 -11.52 4.72 -10.46
CA GLN A 21 -12.24 3.73 -9.66
C GLN A 21 -12.31 2.35 -10.35
N ARG A 22 -12.64 2.32 -11.65
CA ARG A 22 -12.64 1.07 -12.43
C ARG A 22 -11.27 0.41 -12.47
N HIS A 23 -10.21 1.21 -12.55
CA HIS A 23 -8.84 0.69 -12.53
C HIS A 23 -8.50 0.05 -11.18
N LEU A 24 -8.87 0.71 -10.07
CA LEU A 24 -8.69 0.15 -8.72
C LEU A 24 -9.49 -1.13 -8.52
N ASP A 25 -10.73 -1.19 -8.99
CA ASP A 25 -11.56 -2.40 -8.93
C ASP A 25 -10.91 -3.55 -9.72
N ARG A 26 -10.35 -3.26 -10.90
CA ARG A 26 -9.65 -4.26 -11.72
C ARG A 26 -8.41 -4.78 -10.99
N LEU A 27 -7.59 -3.90 -10.41
CA LEU A 27 -6.41 -4.29 -9.64
C LEU A 27 -6.80 -5.15 -8.43
N THR A 28 -7.84 -4.76 -7.71
CA THR A 28 -8.36 -5.51 -6.56
C THR A 28 -8.79 -6.91 -6.96
N ARG A 29 -9.53 -7.05 -8.08
CA ARG A 29 -9.92 -8.36 -8.62
C ARG A 29 -8.71 -9.20 -9.06
N GLN A 30 -7.69 -8.58 -9.64
CA GLN A 30 -6.46 -9.27 -10.05
C GLN A 30 -5.67 -9.78 -8.84
N ILE A 31 -5.54 -8.97 -7.79
CA ILE A 31 -4.89 -9.37 -6.54
C ILE A 31 -5.65 -10.53 -5.91
N ALA A 32 -6.98 -10.42 -5.79
CA ALA A 32 -7.82 -11.48 -5.24
C ALA A 32 -7.70 -12.79 -6.05
N ALA A 33 -7.75 -12.71 -7.39
CA ALA A 33 -7.59 -13.87 -8.25
C ALA A 33 -6.20 -14.50 -8.13
N ARG A 34 -5.14 -13.69 -8.01
CA ARG A 34 -3.77 -14.16 -7.81
C ARG A 34 -3.63 -14.85 -6.45
N ALA A 35 -4.15 -14.26 -5.38
CA ALA A 35 -4.16 -14.85 -4.04
C ALA A 35 -4.91 -16.19 -4.01
N ALA A 36 -6.07 -16.28 -4.67
CA ALA A 36 -6.82 -17.53 -4.80
C ALA A 36 -6.04 -18.62 -5.55
N ARG A 37 -5.34 -18.26 -6.63
CA ARG A 37 -4.45 -19.18 -7.37
C ARG A 37 -3.28 -19.63 -6.51
N GLN A 38 -2.61 -18.72 -5.81
CA GLN A 38 -1.50 -19.04 -4.90
C GLN A 38 -1.97 -19.98 -3.78
N ALA A 39 -3.11 -19.72 -3.15
CA ALA A 39 -3.69 -20.59 -2.14
C ALA A 39 -4.01 -21.99 -2.70
N THR A 40 -4.52 -22.07 -3.93
CA THR A 40 -4.77 -23.35 -4.62
C THR A 40 -3.46 -24.10 -4.90
N THR A 41 -2.42 -23.42 -5.40
CA THR A 41 -1.10 -24.00 -5.64
C THR A 41 -0.47 -24.51 -4.33
N VAL A 42 -0.56 -23.74 -3.23
CA VAL A 42 -0.08 -24.18 -1.91
C VAL A 42 -0.85 -25.41 -1.44
N LYS A 43 -2.17 -25.45 -1.61
CA LYS A 43 -3.02 -26.61 -1.26
C LYS A 43 -2.70 -27.84 -2.12
N VAL A 44 -2.42 -27.68 -3.41
CA VAL A 44 -2.01 -28.78 -4.30
C VAL A 44 -0.61 -29.27 -3.95
N ARG A 45 0.35 -28.36 -3.74
CA ARG A 45 1.73 -28.69 -3.37
C ARG A 45 1.80 -29.38 -2.01
N SER A 46 0.97 -28.97 -1.05
CA SER A 46 0.88 -29.64 0.26
C SER A 46 0.29 -31.05 0.15
N ARG A 47 -0.64 -31.30 -0.79
CA ARG A 47 -1.13 -32.67 -1.10
C ARG A 47 -0.05 -33.54 -1.74
N VAL A 48 0.71 -33.00 -2.70
CA VAL A 48 1.84 -33.71 -3.34
C VAL A 48 2.93 -34.05 -2.31
N ARG A 49 3.21 -33.13 -1.39
CA ARG A 49 4.18 -33.32 -0.30
C ARG A 49 3.64 -34.13 0.89
N ARG A 50 2.39 -34.60 0.90
CA ARG A 50 1.99 -35.62 1.90
C ARG A 50 2.71 -36.96 1.73
N ARG A 51 3.51 -37.13 0.67
CA ARG A 51 4.48 -38.23 0.54
C ARG A 51 5.85 -37.95 1.19
N SER A 52 6.10 -36.75 1.74
CA SER A 52 7.34 -36.40 2.46
C SER A 52 7.10 -35.36 3.56
N SER A 53 7.25 -35.79 4.82
CA SER A 53 7.12 -35.08 6.12
C SER A 53 6.41 -33.69 6.11
N PRO A 54 5.09 -33.65 6.36
CA PRO A 54 4.26 -32.43 6.29
C PRO A 54 4.58 -31.31 7.29
N ARG A 55 5.26 -31.61 8.41
CA ARG A 55 5.43 -30.66 9.53
C ARG A 55 6.53 -29.62 9.29
N LEU A 56 7.65 -30.03 8.68
CA LEU A 56 8.78 -29.14 8.39
C LEU A 56 8.41 -28.14 7.29
N HIS A 57 7.70 -28.60 6.26
CA HIS A 57 7.36 -27.74 5.13
C HIS A 57 6.28 -26.70 5.44
N HIS A 58 5.33 -27.01 6.32
CA HIS A 58 4.35 -26.02 6.77
C HIS A 58 5.03 -24.90 7.58
N ARG A 59 5.97 -25.28 8.45
CA ARG A 59 6.73 -24.35 9.28
C ARG A 59 7.61 -23.41 8.44
N GLU A 60 8.39 -23.95 7.50
CA GLU A 60 9.18 -23.13 6.55
C GLU A 60 8.31 -22.12 5.76
N LEU A 61 7.10 -22.52 5.37
CA LEU A 61 6.22 -21.66 4.57
C LEU A 61 5.58 -20.56 5.42
N VAL A 62 5.24 -20.86 6.67
CA VAL A 62 4.79 -19.87 7.66
C VAL A 62 5.93 -18.92 8.03
N ASP A 63 7.13 -19.44 8.30
CA ASP A 63 8.31 -18.65 8.66
C ASP A 63 8.72 -17.73 7.50
N ARG A 64 8.66 -18.21 6.26
CA ARG A 64 8.92 -17.37 5.07
C ARG A 64 7.88 -16.27 4.88
N LEU A 65 6.59 -16.58 5.02
CA LEU A 65 5.53 -15.57 4.92
C LEU A 65 5.60 -14.54 6.04
N ALA A 66 5.95 -14.98 7.25
CA ALA A 66 6.18 -14.10 8.38
C ALA A 66 7.38 -13.18 8.11
N PHE A 67 8.50 -13.72 7.65
CA PHE A 67 9.69 -12.95 7.30
C PHE A 67 9.41 -11.90 6.21
N GLU A 68 8.78 -12.30 5.10
CA GLU A 68 8.41 -11.37 4.01
C GLU A 68 7.49 -10.25 4.52
N ARG A 69 6.48 -10.55 5.36
CA ARG A 69 5.62 -9.52 5.96
C ARG A 69 6.31 -8.63 6.98
N TRP A 70 7.24 -9.16 7.77
CA TRP A 70 8.00 -8.35 8.74
C TRP A 70 8.88 -7.34 8.03
N VAL A 71 9.53 -7.72 6.93
CA VAL A 71 10.34 -6.79 6.11
C VAL A 71 9.48 -5.72 5.46
N GLU A 72 8.29 -6.06 4.95
CA GLU A 72 7.35 -5.08 4.41
C GLU A 72 6.87 -4.09 5.49
N LEU A 73 6.51 -4.59 6.68
CA LEU A 73 6.10 -3.75 7.81
C LEU A 73 7.24 -2.84 8.29
N ASP A 74 8.45 -3.37 8.40
CA ASP A 74 9.64 -2.61 8.80
C ASP A 74 9.96 -1.50 7.79
N THR A 75 9.84 -1.79 6.50
CA THR A 75 10.01 -0.78 5.44
C THR A 75 8.96 0.34 5.53
N ILE A 76 7.70 -0.02 5.82
CA ILE A 76 6.62 0.96 6.01
C ILE A 76 6.86 1.78 7.28
N ALA A 77 7.27 1.15 8.38
CA ALA A 77 7.56 1.83 9.64
C ALA A 77 8.74 2.80 9.50
N CYS A 78 9.83 2.39 8.84
CA CYS A 78 10.98 3.26 8.55
C CYS A 78 10.56 4.48 7.71
N ARG A 79 9.72 4.28 6.68
CA ARG A 79 9.21 5.38 5.86
C ARG A 79 8.31 6.32 6.66
N LEU A 80 7.47 5.79 7.53
CA LEU A 80 6.60 6.59 8.40
C LEU A 80 7.44 7.42 9.38
N ALA A 81 8.43 6.82 10.03
CA ALA A 81 9.33 7.53 10.94
C ALA A 81 10.10 8.67 10.23
N MET A 82 10.59 8.43 9.01
CA MET A 82 11.22 9.51 8.22
C MET A 82 10.23 10.63 7.88
N GLN A 83 8.98 10.30 7.56
CA GLN A 83 7.95 11.31 7.29
C GLN A 83 7.63 12.13 8.55
N GLU A 84 7.48 11.48 9.70
CA GLU A 84 7.25 12.15 10.99
C GLU A 84 8.41 13.06 11.38
N GLN A 85 9.66 12.62 11.14
CA GLN A 85 10.84 13.46 11.36
C GLN A 85 10.82 14.70 10.47
N VAL A 86 10.59 14.55 9.17
CA VAL A 86 10.52 15.68 8.23
C VAL A 86 9.39 16.65 8.61
N ILE A 87 8.23 16.13 9.01
CA ILE A 87 7.12 16.97 9.50
C ILE A 87 7.52 17.73 10.76
N GLY A 88 8.19 17.07 11.72
CA GLY A 88 8.69 17.70 12.94
C GLY A 88 9.73 18.80 12.65
N GLU A 89 10.67 18.55 11.75
CA GLU A 89 11.65 19.54 11.31
C GLU A 89 10.99 20.73 10.62
N LEU A 90 10.02 20.51 9.72
CA LEU A 90 9.28 21.59 9.08
C LEU A 90 8.46 22.41 10.10
N GLN A 91 7.80 21.76 11.05
CA GLN A 91 7.06 22.45 12.12
C GLN A 91 7.97 23.22 13.08
N TYR A 92 9.20 22.74 13.34
CA TYR A 92 10.20 23.45 14.12
C TYR A 92 10.65 24.72 13.39
N ASN A 93 10.97 24.62 12.09
CA ASN A 93 11.37 25.76 11.28
C ASN A 93 10.25 26.80 11.10
N ASP A 94 8.99 26.38 11.08
CA ASP A 94 7.83 27.29 11.02
C ASP A 94 7.54 27.97 12.37
N ARG A 95 8.09 27.43 13.47
CA ARG A 95 7.97 27.98 14.83
C ARG A 95 9.16 28.79 15.30
N GLU A 96 10.32 28.73 14.62
CA GLU A 96 11.40 29.69 14.85
C GLU A 96 10.88 31.07 14.40
N PRO A 97 10.54 31.99 15.33
CA PRO A 97 10.26 33.35 14.92
C PRO A 97 11.57 33.85 14.34
N VAL A 98 11.53 34.38 13.12
CA VAL A 98 12.60 35.18 12.55
C VAL A 98 12.96 36.23 13.61
N LEU A 99 14.00 35.94 14.41
CA LEU A 99 14.65 36.88 15.29
C LEU A 99 15.33 37.86 14.35
N ASN A 100 14.54 38.81 13.85
CA ASN A 100 15.03 40.03 13.25
C ASN A 100 15.85 40.72 14.34
N PRO A 101 17.18 40.81 14.21
CA PRO A 101 17.90 41.81 14.97
C PRO A 101 17.63 43.12 14.23
N ALA A 102 16.54 43.79 14.61
CA ALA A 102 16.47 45.22 14.43
C ALA A 102 17.39 45.81 15.49
N ILE A 103 18.63 46.16 15.09
CA ILE A 103 19.44 47.33 15.47
C ILE A 103 20.66 47.35 14.55
#